data_AF-A0AAW0ZEA4-F1
#
_entry.id   AF-A0AAW0ZEA4-F1
#
_cell.length_a   1.000
_cell.length_b   1.000
_cell.length_c   1.000
_cell.angle_alpha   90.00
_cell.angle_beta   90.00
_cell.angle_gamma   90.00
#
_symmetry.space_group_name_H-M   'P 1'
#
loop_
_entity.id
_entity.type
_entity.pdbx_description
1 polymer ?
#
loop_
_entity_poly.entity_id
_entity_poly.type
_entity_poly.pdbx_seq_one_letter_code
_entity_poly.pdbx_strand_id
1 'polypeptide(L)'
;MARQRSNESGEVLDHGNYVLNTLYYINESVNPEAIKCLERKQQDELQRLSTGTQLEDQQGCEINWDSLLCWPGTPPGTLATLPCFEELNGIRYDSSRE
;
A
#
# COMPACT_ATOMS: atom_id res chain seq x y z
N MET A 1 -24.48 2.13 38.05
CA MET A 1 -23.56 1.35 38.91
C MET A 1 -23.82 -0.13 38.65
N ALA A 2 -22.87 -0.84 38.04
CA ALA A 2 -22.80 -2.30 38.06
C ALA A 2 -21.32 -2.70 38.12
N ARG A 3 -20.91 -3.20 39.29
CA ARG A 3 -19.68 -3.97 39.58
C ARG A 3 -19.94 -5.41 39.07
N GLN A 4 -19.01 -6.29 38.68
CA GLN A 4 -17.56 -6.53 38.77
C GLN A 4 -17.21 -7.40 37.53
N ARG A 5 -15.96 -7.58 37.06
CA ARG A 5 -14.93 -8.45 37.67
C ARG A 5 -13.64 -8.31 36.85
N SER A 6 -12.51 -8.15 37.52
CA SER A 6 -11.18 -8.30 36.93
C SER A 6 -10.91 -9.78 36.61
N ASN A 7 -10.36 -10.06 35.43
CA ASN A 7 -9.54 -11.24 35.18
C ASN A 7 -8.50 -10.92 34.10
N GLU A 8 -7.25 -11.24 34.40
CA GLU A 8 -6.09 -11.30 33.51
C GLU A 8 -6.39 -12.05 32.21
N SER A 9 -5.69 -11.63 31.13
CA SER A 9 -5.63 -12.26 29.80
C SER A 9 -6.96 -12.35 29.02
N GLY A 10 -7.16 -11.43 28.08
CA GLY A 10 -8.24 -11.51 27.09
C GLY A 10 -8.33 -10.23 26.28
N GLU A 11 -7.98 -10.33 25.01
CA GLU A 11 -8.08 -9.26 24.01
C GLU A 11 -9.46 -8.57 24.11
N VAL A 12 -9.46 -7.25 24.27
CA VAL A 12 -10.68 -6.45 24.21
C VAL A 12 -11.07 -6.32 22.74
N LEU A 13 -11.74 -7.34 22.21
CA LEU A 13 -12.41 -7.24 20.92
C LEU A 13 -13.67 -6.38 21.12
N ASP A 14 -13.53 -5.07 20.94
CA ASP A 14 -14.67 -4.15 21.01
C ASP A 14 -15.54 -4.31 19.77
N HIS A 15 -16.58 -5.16 19.87
CA HIS A 15 -17.54 -5.40 18.78
C HIS A 15 -18.33 -4.15 18.33
N GLY A 16 -18.21 -3.02 19.04
CA GLY A 16 -18.89 -1.76 18.71
C GLY A 16 -18.11 -0.82 17.79
N ASN A 17 -16.78 -0.88 17.78
CA ASN A 17 -15.94 0.05 17.02
C ASN A 17 -15.13 -0.69 15.94
N TYR A 18 -15.80 -0.95 14.82
CA TYR A 18 -15.18 -1.60 13.66
C TYR A 18 -13.92 -0.87 13.17
N VAL A 19 -13.89 0.47 13.27
CA VAL A 19 -12.72 1.28 12.87
C VAL A 19 -11.52 0.96 13.74
N LEU A 20 -11.70 0.90 15.07
CA LEU A 20 -10.61 0.57 16.00
C LEU A 20 -10.09 -0.86 15.79
N ASN A 21 -10.97 -1.84 15.59
CA ASN A 21 -10.54 -3.20 15.30
C ASN A 21 -9.78 -3.26 13.97
N THR A 22 -10.29 -2.60 12.93
CA THR A 22 -9.59 -2.51 11.64
C THR A 22 -8.22 -1.85 11.78
N LEU A 23 -8.10 -0.75 12.53
CA LEU A 23 -6.82 -0.08 12.79
C LEU A 23 -5.84 -0.96 13.57
N TYR A 24 -6.32 -1.77 14.52
CA TYR A 24 -5.51 -2.71 15.27
C TYR A 24 -4.90 -3.80 14.35
N TYR A 25 -5.72 -4.39 13.46
CA TYR A 25 -5.23 -5.37 12.50
C TYR A 25 -4.32 -4.75 11.42
N ILE A 26 -4.55 -3.49 11.04
CA ILE A 26 -3.70 -2.73 10.11
C ILE A 26 -2.31 -2.52 10.70
N ASN A 27 -2.18 -2.29 12.01
CA ASN A 27 -0.88 -2.01 12.64
C ASN A 27 0.14 -3.18 12.50
N GLU A 28 -0.32 -4.43 12.46
CA GLU A 28 0.54 -5.62 12.36
C GLU A 28 0.78 -6.10 10.92
N SER A 29 -0.03 -5.67 9.97
CA SER A 29 -0.07 -6.25 8.62
C SER A 29 0.46 -5.35 7.51
N VAL A 30 0.97 -4.16 7.86
CA VAL A 30 1.25 -3.13 6.86
C VAL A 30 2.73 -3.05 6.52
N ASN A 31 3.03 -3.31 5.24
CA ASN A 31 4.34 -3.10 4.65
C ASN A 31 4.56 -1.58 4.42
N PRO A 32 5.64 -0.97 4.96
CA PRO A 32 5.90 0.46 4.82
C PRO A 32 6.13 0.90 3.36
N GLU A 33 6.69 0.03 2.51
CA GLU A 33 6.85 0.31 1.08
C GLU A 33 5.51 0.27 0.34
N ALA A 34 4.59 -0.60 0.77
CA ALA A 34 3.22 -0.59 0.26
C ALA A 34 2.51 0.73 0.60
N ILE A 35 2.66 1.25 1.82
CA ILE A 35 2.10 2.56 2.20
C ILE A 35 2.62 3.65 1.27
N LYS A 36 3.95 3.75 1.11
CA LYS A 36 4.55 4.77 0.24
C LYS A 36 4.04 4.68 -1.20
N CYS A 37 3.80 3.47 -1.70
CA CYS A 37 3.24 3.27 -3.03
C CYS A 37 1.80 3.79 -3.14
N LEU A 38 0.97 3.45 -2.16
CA LEU A 38 -0.43 3.88 -2.10
C LEU A 38 -0.54 5.41 -1.96
N GLU A 39 0.31 6.04 -1.15
CA GLU A 39 0.38 7.50 -1.04
C GLU A 39 0.70 8.15 -2.40
N ARG A 40 1.65 7.57 -3.16
CA ARG A 40 2.00 8.07 -4.49
C ARG A 40 0.86 7.91 -5.49
N LYS A 41 0.17 6.77 -5.47
CA LYS A 41 -1.02 6.54 -6.28
C LYS A 41 -2.09 7.59 -5.99
N GLN A 42 -2.38 7.84 -4.72
CA GLN A 42 -3.37 8.83 -4.31
C GLN A 42 -2.99 10.26 -4.75
N GLN A 43 -1.71 10.62 -4.66
CA GLN A 43 -1.23 11.93 -5.13
C GLN A 43 -1.41 12.08 -6.64
N ASP A 44 -1.11 11.04 -7.43
CA ASP A 44 -1.32 11.04 -8.88
C ASP A 44 -2.81 11.21 -9.22
N GLU A 45 -3.69 10.46 -8.57
CA GLU A 45 -5.15 10.58 -8.75
C GLU A 45 -5.65 12.00 -8.47
N LEU A 46 -5.20 12.61 -7.36
CA LEU A 46 -5.57 13.98 -6.99
C LEU A 46 -5.09 15.01 -8.03
N GLN A 47 -3.87 14.85 -8.55
CA GLN A 47 -3.34 15.73 -9.59
C GLN A 47 -4.14 15.62 -10.89
N ARG A 48 -4.55 14.40 -11.27
CA ARG A 48 -5.37 14.15 -12.47
C ARG A 48 -6.76 14.75 -12.34
N LEU A 49 -7.39 14.57 -11.18
CA LEU A 49 -8.67 15.20 -10.84
C LEU A 49 -8.57 16.74 -10.92
N SER A 50 -7.49 17.32 -10.42
CA SER A 50 -7.28 18.77 -10.47
C SER A 50 -7.06 19.31 -11.88
N THR A 51 -6.49 18.53 -12.81
CA THR A 51 -6.24 18.95 -14.20
C THR A 51 -7.44 18.76 -15.11
N GLY A 52 -8.54 18.15 -14.62
CA GLY A 52 -9.77 17.97 -15.39
C GLY A 52 -9.62 17.01 -16.58
N THR A 53 -8.61 16.15 -16.56
CA THR A 53 -8.43 15.10 -17.58
C THR A 53 -9.56 14.09 -17.47
N GLN A 54 -10.46 14.05 -18.47
CA GLN A 54 -11.54 13.07 -18.51
C GLN A 54 -10.98 11.63 -18.53
N LEU A 55 -11.61 10.75 -17.75
CA LEU A 55 -11.26 9.34 -17.55
C LEU A 55 -11.18 8.50 -18.84
N GLU A 56 -11.74 8.98 -19.95
CA GLU A 56 -11.86 8.21 -21.20
C GLU A 56 -10.55 8.13 -22.01
N ASP A 57 -9.56 8.98 -21.72
CA ASP A 57 -8.27 8.99 -22.42
C ASP A 57 -7.11 8.38 -21.60
N GLN A 58 -7.45 7.65 -20.51
CA GLN A 58 -6.46 6.97 -19.67
C GLN A 58 -5.99 5.66 -20.31
N GLN A 59 -5.37 5.77 -21.47
CA GLN A 59 -4.66 4.63 -22.03
C GLN A 59 -3.34 4.51 -21.27
N GLY A 60 -3.24 3.55 -20.35
CA GLY A 60 -2.02 3.24 -19.61
C GLY A 60 -2.29 2.45 -18.32
N CYS A 61 -1.23 1.92 -17.71
CA CYS A 61 -1.29 1.37 -16.36
C CYS A 61 -1.18 2.51 -15.33
N GLU A 62 -1.99 2.44 -14.28
CA GLU A 62 -1.85 3.30 -13.10
C GLU A 62 -0.64 2.90 -12.25
N ILE A 63 -0.27 3.74 -11.28
CA ILE A 63 0.65 3.33 -10.21
C ILE A 63 0.04 2.14 -9.47
N ASN A 64 0.83 1.08 -9.24
CA ASN A 64 0.34 -0.13 -8.62
C ASN A 64 1.37 -0.81 -7.71
N TRP A 65 0.89 -1.46 -6.64
CA TRP A 65 1.70 -2.27 -5.74
C TRP A 65 1.48 -3.76 -6.05
N ASP A 66 2.54 -4.53 -6.26
CA ASP A 66 2.47 -5.95 -6.59
C ASP A 66 2.77 -6.90 -5.41
N SER A 67 2.87 -6.36 -4.18
CA SER A 67 3.37 -7.02 -2.96
C SER A 67 4.89 -7.02 -2.78
N LEU A 68 5.65 -6.44 -3.70
CA LEU A 68 7.11 -6.38 -3.64
C LEU A 68 7.69 -5.03 -4.11
N LEU A 69 7.22 -4.51 -5.24
CA LEU A 69 7.64 -3.26 -5.88
C LEU A 69 6.45 -2.34 -6.16
N CYS A 70 6.73 -1.04 -6.13
CA CYS A 70 5.79 -0.02 -6.59
C CYS A 70 6.03 0.27 -8.08
N TRP A 71 5.09 -0.17 -8.92
CA TRP A 71 5.12 0.06 -10.35
C TRP A 71 4.63 1.47 -10.68
N PRO A 72 5.37 2.22 -11.53
CA PRO A 72 4.95 3.55 -11.93
C PRO A 72 3.80 3.50 -12.94
N GLY A 73 3.09 4.62 -13.09
CA GLY A 73 2.16 4.79 -14.19
C GLY A 73 2.88 4.62 -15.52
N THR A 74 2.37 3.75 -16.39
CA THR A 74 3.08 3.29 -17.59
C THR A 74 2.21 3.48 -18.84
N PRO A 75 2.67 4.24 -19.85
CA PRO A 75 1.92 4.40 -21.10
C PRO A 75 1.73 3.08 -21.86
N PRO A 76 0.72 2.97 -22.74
CA PRO A 76 0.44 1.76 -23.50
C PRO A 76 1.60 1.45 -24.45
N GLY A 77 1.93 0.16 -24.58
CA GLY A 77 2.98 -0.28 -25.49
C GLY A 77 4.39 0.16 -25.07
N THR A 78 4.56 0.62 -23.82
CA THR A 78 5.87 0.97 -23.26
C THR A 78 6.28 -0.01 -22.16
N LEU A 79 7.58 -0.07 -21.88
CA LEU A 79 8.15 -0.92 -20.85
C LEU A 79 8.50 -0.09 -19.62
N ALA A 80 7.96 -0.49 -18.47
CA ALA A 80 8.47 -0.03 -17.18
C ALA A 80 9.57 -0.98 -16.72
N THR A 81 10.72 -0.40 -16.37
CA THR A 81 11.85 -1.12 -15.77
C THR A 81 12.08 -0.56 -14.37
N LEU A 82 12.23 -1.45 -13.40
CA LEU A 82 12.56 -1.12 -12.01
C LEU A 82 13.88 -1.79 -11.65
N PRO A 83 14.72 -1.14 -10.83
CA PRO A 83 15.99 -1.73 -10.43
C PRO A 83 15.77 -3.00 -9.61
N CYS A 84 16.72 -3.94 -9.72
CA CYS A 84 16.77 -5.10 -8.85
C CYS A 84 16.99 -4.69 -7.38
N PHE A 85 16.51 -5.52 -6.46
CA PHE A 85 16.86 -5.40 -5.05
C PHE A 85 18.35 -5.65 -4.85
N GLU A 86 19.02 -4.93 -3.95
CA GLU A 86 20.37 -5.33 -3.53
C GLU A 86 20.36 -6.70 -2.86
N GLU A 87 19.32 -6.95 -2.04
CA GLU A 87 19.05 -8.23 -1.41
C GLU A 87 17.54 -8.41 -1.19
N LEU A 88 17.04 -9.62 -1.44
CA LEU A 88 15.67 -10.02 -1.11
C LEU A 88 15.68 -11.41 -0.47
N ASN A 89 15.16 -11.52 0.77
CA ASN A 89 15.12 -12.76 1.54
C ASN A 89 16.50 -13.44 1.70
N GLY A 90 17.57 -12.67 1.90
CA GLY A 90 18.94 -13.20 2.04
C GLY A 90 19.63 -13.54 0.73
N ILE A 91 18.99 -13.30 -0.42
CA ILE A 91 19.57 -13.50 -1.74
C ILE A 91 19.98 -12.16 -2.32
N ARG A 92 21.27 -12.00 -2.63
CA ARG A 92 21.80 -10.78 -3.26
C ARG A 92 21.64 -10.85 -4.78
N TYR A 93 21.17 -9.77 -5.38
CA TYR A 93 21.05 -9.66 -6.83
C TYR A 93 22.17 -8.78 -7.40
N ASP A 94 22.48 -9.00 -8.68
CA ASP A 94 23.35 -8.09 -9.40
C ASP A 94 22.60 -6.80 -9.73
N SER A 95 22.82 -5.77 -8.94
CA SER A 95 22.25 -4.42 -9.12
C SER A 95 23.10 -3.53 -10.04
N SER A 96 24.14 -4.07 -10.70
CA SER A 96 25.00 -3.29 -11.60
C SER A 96 24.40 -3.05 -12.99
N ARG A 97 23.21 -3.61 -13.25
CA ARG A 97 22.51 -3.53 -14.54
C ARG A 97 21.10 -2.99 -14.32
N GLU A 98 20.72 -2.04 -15.16
CA GLU A 98 19.36 -1.50 -15.30
C GLU A 98 18.65 -2.14 -16.49
#